data_AF-A0A2H1WS44-F1
#
_entry.id   AF-A0A2H1WS44-F1
#
_cell.length_a   1.000
_cell.length_b   1.000
_cell.length_c   1.000
_cell.angle_alpha   90.00
_cell.angle_beta   90.00
_cell.angle_gamma   90.00
#
_symmetry.space_group_name_H-M   'P 1'
#
loop_
_entity.id
_entity.type
_entity.pdbx_description
1 polymer ?
#
loop_
_entity_poly.entity_id
_entity_poly.type
_entity_poly.pdbx_seq_one_letter_code
_entity_poly.pdbx_strand_id
1 'polypeptide(L)'
;PGVGVAGADLLPRVLDKIFAALVYEGTPPDNRRSRSVKNVRRHAAGLLVKLGSKYPLLLLPVFGRLHELCRAALARPDLSAVESVTLQEALLLVSNHFCCYERQSALVAQVLGDCSERWASLSPHLASAEGLTRLVGLDAPPTEDEDDCGRARRTLLHALTLLLGVVKRTCVPSDPDKAARGGFGGGVTAAGNPVWRNPCAAHVLPLFPAALALARATHALHAPAAAALRHPAHARALAPPASERRNLLGQRDHEPTQHARPQERMQSFLHTLHENVCHLVGAAAGTLGRELYAVPGLANFLIDSLFYGLEYLPDHWLRPIVRNALKPLLHHCPPAHYADVALPLLEHFAPFMLSHLSLRWDYISSLYESGKLEEEGGSESQEVLEDILVRNLTREHLEVLKISLVDGGLSIESTVDEMEDDTTTGSGGAQQRAPDHVSELGALVLAQPCAGPAVLYTVIRALTWNDSPSSLRGTALALPALRGALAAGRVGAGEANGALTAVLQALRLHGQHDANQAALLALAVQTYEILRPLFPGIVAVLRAIPDVDAHDLHRLDEKLNSHNTKPSKIDKSKRDLFKKITS
;
A
#
# COMPACT_ATOMS: atom_id res chain seq x y z
N PRO A 1 -45.66 -11.01 15.04
CA PRO A 1 -44.47 -10.24 15.47
C PRO A 1 -43.54 -9.98 14.27
N GLY A 2 -43.51 -8.73 13.79
CA GLY A 2 -42.62 -8.34 12.68
C GLY A 2 -41.15 -8.56 13.06
N VAL A 3 -40.33 -8.98 12.10
CA VAL A 3 -38.90 -9.31 12.25
C VAL A 3 -38.11 -8.22 12.99
N GLY A 4 -38.54 -6.95 12.94
CA GLY A 4 -37.94 -5.84 13.68
C GLY A 4 -38.18 -5.81 15.20
N VAL A 5 -39.27 -6.39 15.71
CA VAL A 5 -39.56 -6.42 17.16
C VAL A 5 -38.72 -7.49 17.86
N ALA A 6 -38.57 -8.66 17.23
CA ALA A 6 -37.74 -9.74 17.76
C ALA A 6 -36.24 -9.36 17.83
N GLY A 7 -35.75 -8.55 16.88
CA GLY A 7 -34.38 -8.06 16.87
C GLY A 7 -34.05 -7.10 18.02
N ALA A 8 -34.99 -6.23 18.39
CA ALA A 8 -34.82 -5.28 19.49
C ALA A 8 -34.75 -5.97 20.87
N ASP A 9 -35.54 -7.03 21.07
CA ASP A 9 -35.56 -7.79 22.32
C ASP A 9 -34.32 -8.69 22.49
N LEU A 10 -33.75 -9.19 21.39
CA LEU A 10 -32.59 -10.08 21.40
C LEU A 10 -31.26 -9.34 21.51
N LEU A 11 -31.17 -8.12 20.97
CA LEU A 11 -29.92 -7.35 20.91
C LEU A 11 -29.26 -7.13 22.29
N PRO A 12 -29.98 -6.73 23.36
CA PRO A 12 -29.46 -6.71 24.72
C PRO A 12 -28.76 -8.01 25.13
N ARG A 13 -29.41 -9.16 24.89
CA ARG A 13 -28.88 -10.48 25.28
C ARG A 13 -27.64 -10.86 24.47
N VAL A 14 -27.60 -10.48 23.20
CA VAL A 14 -26.43 -10.65 22.33
C VAL A 14 -25.26 -9.83 22.86
N LEU A 15 -25.47 -8.56 23.18
CA LEU A 15 -24.43 -7.70 23.77
C LEU A 15 -23.93 -8.27 25.09
N ASP A 16 -24.83 -8.68 25.99
CA ASP A 16 -24.44 -9.27 27.29
C ASP A 16 -23.56 -10.52 27.10
N LYS A 17 -23.88 -11.37 26.11
CA LYS A 17 -23.07 -12.56 25.80
C LYS A 17 -21.69 -12.19 25.24
N ILE A 18 -21.62 -11.19 24.37
CA ILE A 18 -20.35 -10.71 23.80
C ILE A 18 -19.46 -10.11 24.90
N PHE A 19 -20.01 -9.26 25.76
CA PHE A 19 -19.25 -8.66 26.85
C PHE A 19 -18.83 -9.69 27.91
N ALA A 20 -19.65 -10.73 28.16
CA ALA A 20 -19.24 -11.86 29.00
C ALA A 20 -18.04 -12.62 28.42
N ALA A 21 -18.00 -12.82 27.10
CA ALA A 21 -16.84 -13.44 26.43
C ALA A 21 -15.61 -12.52 26.42
N LEU A 22 -15.81 -11.21 26.30
CA LEU A 22 -14.74 -10.20 26.34
C LEU A 22 -14.01 -10.17 27.68
N VAL A 23 -14.73 -10.37 28.78
CA VAL A 23 -14.16 -10.39 30.14
C VAL A 23 -13.80 -11.81 30.61
N TYR A 24 -13.90 -12.81 29.75
CA TYR A 24 -13.61 -14.20 30.09
C TYR A 24 -12.17 -14.37 30.60
N GLU A 25 -12.00 -15.13 31.67
CA GLU A 25 -10.71 -15.31 32.37
C GLU A 25 -10.12 -16.72 32.19
N GLY A 26 -10.85 -17.61 31.51
CA GLY A 26 -10.47 -19.02 31.36
C GLY A 26 -11.05 -19.90 32.46
N THR A 27 -10.94 -21.21 32.24
CA THR A 27 -11.21 -22.25 33.23
C THR A 27 -10.00 -23.18 33.28
N PRO A 28 -9.51 -23.56 34.47
CA PRO A 28 -8.34 -24.42 34.59
C PRO A 28 -8.41 -25.67 33.68
N PRO A 29 -7.33 -26.02 32.97
CA PRO A 29 -5.96 -25.50 33.09
C PRO A 29 -5.69 -24.17 32.38
N ASP A 30 -6.64 -23.66 31.60
CA ASP A 30 -6.50 -22.41 30.88
C ASP A 30 -6.69 -21.21 31.81
N ASN A 31 -5.86 -20.19 31.61
CA ASN A 31 -5.97 -18.91 32.29
C ASN A 31 -6.04 -17.78 31.27
N ARG A 32 -6.25 -16.55 31.74
CA ARG A 32 -6.37 -15.36 30.89
C ARG A 32 -5.18 -15.13 29.96
N ARG A 33 -3.99 -15.61 30.32
CA ARG A 33 -2.78 -15.48 29.50
C ARG A 33 -2.68 -16.57 28.42
N SER A 34 -3.42 -17.67 28.56
CA SER A 34 -3.56 -18.72 27.55
C SER A 34 -3.97 -18.14 26.20
N ARG A 35 -3.39 -18.67 25.13
CA ARG A 35 -3.68 -18.26 23.76
C ARG A 35 -5.16 -18.46 23.41
N SER A 36 -5.76 -19.57 23.85
CA SER A 36 -7.19 -19.89 23.69
C SER A 36 -8.08 -18.78 24.26
N VAL A 37 -7.84 -18.38 25.51
CA VAL A 37 -8.61 -17.33 26.20
C VAL A 37 -8.42 -15.97 25.54
N LYS A 38 -7.18 -15.59 25.19
CA LYS A 38 -6.91 -14.35 24.42
C LYS A 38 -7.65 -14.34 23.10
N ASN A 39 -7.72 -15.48 22.40
CA ASN A 39 -8.45 -15.59 21.13
C ASN A 39 -9.96 -15.40 21.32
N VAL A 40 -10.57 -16.01 22.35
CA VAL A 40 -11.99 -15.82 22.66
C VAL A 40 -12.31 -14.35 22.89
N ARG A 41 -11.51 -13.67 23.72
CA ARG A 41 -11.72 -12.25 24.06
C ARG A 41 -11.52 -11.34 22.85
N ARG A 42 -10.47 -11.60 22.05
CA ARG A 42 -10.24 -10.91 20.76
C ARG A 42 -11.39 -11.12 19.79
N HIS A 43 -11.92 -12.34 19.70
CA HIS A 43 -13.07 -12.63 18.86
C HIS A 43 -14.31 -11.87 19.33
N ALA A 44 -14.56 -11.78 20.65
CA ALA A 44 -15.64 -10.99 21.22
C ALA A 44 -15.52 -9.49 20.87
N ALA A 45 -14.33 -8.90 21.00
CA ALA A 45 -14.09 -7.52 20.57
C ALA A 45 -14.31 -7.35 19.05
N GLY A 46 -13.78 -8.27 18.24
CA GLY A 46 -13.95 -8.27 16.78
C GLY A 46 -15.42 -8.39 16.34
N LEU A 47 -16.24 -9.14 17.07
CA LEU A 47 -17.68 -9.23 16.82
C LEU A 47 -18.38 -7.86 16.98
N LEU A 48 -17.96 -7.03 17.93
CA LEU A 48 -18.51 -5.67 18.08
C LEU A 48 -18.18 -4.79 16.88
N VAL A 49 -16.96 -4.89 16.34
CA VAL A 49 -16.58 -4.22 15.09
C VAL A 49 -17.42 -4.73 13.91
N LYS A 50 -17.62 -6.05 13.81
CA LYS A 50 -18.45 -6.66 12.75
C LYS A 50 -19.90 -6.19 12.83
N LEU A 51 -20.48 -6.11 14.03
CA LEU A 51 -21.83 -5.59 14.25
C LEU A 51 -21.91 -4.08 13.97
N GLY A 52 -20.93 -3.30 14.43
CA GLY A 52 -20.85 -1.86 14.18
C GLY A 52 -20.73 -1.52 12.69
N SER A 53 -20.02 -2.35 11.92
CA SER A 53 -19.87 -2.18 10.48
C SER A 53 -21.09 -2.67 9.68
N LYS A 54 -21.59 -3.89 9.96
CA LYS A 54 -22.67 -4.51 9.15
C LYS A 54 -24.08 -4.10 9.58
N TYR A 55 -24.29 -3.84 10.88
CA TYR A 55 -25.61 -3.55 11.45
C TYR A 55 -25.62 -2.29 12.36
N PRO A 56 -25.04 -1.15 11.93
CA PRO A 56 -24.94 0.04 12.77
C PRO A 56 -26.31 0.60 13.20
N LEU A 57 -27.32 0.55 12.31
CA LEU A 57 -28.67 1.05 12.59
C LEU A 57 -29.39 0.22 13.66
N LEU A 58 -29.00 -1.04 13.86
CA LEU A 58 -29.52 -1.89 14.94
C LEU A 58 -28.90 -1.49 16.29
N LEU A 59 -27.62 -1.10 16.29
CA LEU A 59 -26.91 -0.67 17.50
C LEU A 59 -27.19 0.78 17.90
N LEU A 60 -27.56 1.63 16.94
CA LEU A 60 -27.75 3.07 17.15
C LEU A 60 -28.76 3.41 18.26
N PRO A 61 -29.96 2.78 18.34
CA PRO A 61 -30.92 3.05 19.41
C PRO A 61 -30.42 2.69 20.82
N VAL A 62 -29.50 1.73 20.92
CA VAL A 62 -28.91 1.27 22.19
C VAL A 62 -27.47 1.76 22.38
N PHE A 63 -27.03 2.76 21.60
CA PHE A 63 -25.65 3.24 21.63
C PHE A 63 -25.21 3.68 23.04
N GLY A 64 -26.10 4.30 23.82
CA GLY A 64 -25.80 4.70 25.20
C GLY A 64 -25.34 3.51 26.06
N ARG A 65 -26.09 2.40 26.04
CA ARG A 65 -25.74 1.17 26.75
C ARG A 65 -24.46 0.53 26.19
N LEU A 66 -24.32 0.46 24.86
CA LEU A 66 -23.09 -0.05 24.24
C LEU A 66 -21.87 0.74 24.69
N HIS A 67 -21.98 2.08 24.70
CA HIS A 67 -20.92 2.98 25.12
C HIS A 67 -20.57 2.80 26.61
N GLU A 68 -21.55 2.62 27.48
CA GLU A 68 -21.32 2.32 28.90
C GLU A 68 -20.62 0.98 29.11
N LEU A 69 -21.05 -0.09 28.41
CA LEU A 69 -20.40 -1.41 28.47
C LEU A 69 -18.95 -1.34 27.98
N CYS A 70 -18.70 -0.64 26.87
CA CYS A 70 -17.33 -0.40 26.38
C CYS A 70 -16.51 0.38 27.41
N ARG A 71 -17.07 1.44 28.02
CA ARG A 71 -16.36 2.23 29.04
C ARG A 71 -16.00 1.39 30.26
N ALA A 72 -16.93 0.56 30.74
CA ALA A 72 -16.69 -0.36 31.85
C ALA A 72 -15.59 -1.38 31.51
N ALA A 73 -15.56 -1.89 30.27
CA ALA A 73 -14.50 -2.79 29.81
C ALA A 73 -13.14 -2.08 29.69
N LEU A 74 -13.12 -0.86 29.13
CA LEU A 74 -11.91 -0.03 28.96
C LEU A 74 -11.31 0.43 30.30
N ALA A 75 -12.13 0.59 31.33
CA ALA A 75 -11.66 0.93 32.68
C ALA A 75 -10.91 -0.23 33.38
N ARG A 76 -10.95 -1.44 32.82
CA ARG A 76 -10.25 -2.58 33.41
C ARG A 76 -8.74 -2.49 33.13
N PRO A 77 -7.89 -2.63 34.16
CA PRO A 77 -6.44 -2.52 34.01
C PRO A 77 -5.82 -3.69 33.21
N ASP A 78 -6.57 -4.77 33.05
CA ASP A 78 -6.12 -6.03 32.46
C ASP A 78 -6.56 -6.21 31.00
N LEU A 79 -7.16 -5.18 30.39
CA LEU A 79 -7.56 -5.17 28.99
C LEU A 79 -6.31 -5.00 28.10
N SER A 80 -6.17 -5.85 27.08
CA SER A 80 -5.04 -5.72 26.16
C SER A 80 -5.19 -4.48 25.27
N ALA A 81 -4.06 -3.92 24.81
CA ALA A 81 -4.06 -2.79 23.88
C ALA A 81 -4.90 -3.04 22.61
N VAL A 82 -4.87 -4.28 22.10
CA VAL A 82 -5.65 -4.66 20.92
C VAL A 82 -7.15 -4.69 21.22
N GLU A 83 -7.56 -5.34 22.32
CA GLU A 83 -8.96 -5.33 22.75
C GLU A 83 -9.46 -3.90 22.97
N SER A 84 -8.65 -3.05 23.63
CA SER A 84 -8.96 -1.64 23.85
C SER A 84 -9.23 -0.89 22.55
N VAL A 85 -8.32 -0.98 21.57
CA VAL A 85 -8.50 -0.29 20.27
C VAL A 85 -9.71 -0.85 19.54
N THR A 86 -9.90 -2.17 19.52
CA THR A 86 -11.03 -2.81 18.82
C THR A 86 -12.39 -2.38 19.38
N LEU A 87 -12.53 -2.23 20.70
CA LEU A 87 -13.76 -1.70 21.31
C LEU A 87 -14.03 -0.25 20.89
N GLN A 88 -12.99 0.57 20.85
CA GLN A 88 -13.12 1.97 20.45
C GLN A 88 -13.45 2.10 18.95
N GLU A 89 -12.86 1.26 18.09
CA GLU A 89 -13.24 1.16 16.67
C GLU A 89 -14.73 0.82 16.49
N ALA A 90 -15.26 -0.10 17.30
CA ALA A 90 -16.68 -0.45 17.25
C ALA A 90 -17.59 0.74 17.60
N LEU A 91 -17.21 1.55 18.59
CA LEU A 91 -17.94 2.78 18.94
C LEU A 91 -17.92 3.79 17.79
N LEU A 92 -16.76 4.00 17.16
CA LEU A 92 -16.61 4.92 16.03
C LEU A 92 -17.49 4.49 14.84
N LEU A 93 -17.50 3.20 14.51
CA LEU A 93 -18.32 2.64 13.43
C LEU A 93 -19.81 2.94 13.60
N VAL A 94 -20.34 2.74 14.81
CA VAL A 94 -21.76 3.06 15.08
C VAL A 94 -21.98 4.59 15.07
N SER A 95 -21.01 5.37 15.55
CA SER A 95 -21.12 6.84 15.62
C SER A 95 -21.23 7.52 14.25
N ASN A 96 -20.69 6.91 13.20
CA ASN A 96 -20.86 7.40 11.82
C ASN A 96 -22.34 7.56 11.43
N HIS A 97 -23.23 6.79 12.07
CA HIS A 97 -24.67 6.83 11.84
C HIS A 97 -25.41 7.84 12.73
N PHE A 98 -24.72 8.59 13.59
CA PHE A 98 -25.29 9.81 14.17
C PHE A 98 -25.62 10.85 13.10
N CYS A 99 -24.88 10.83 11.98
CA CYS A 99 -24.96 11.83 10.91
C CYS A 99 -24.94 13.26 11.46
N CYS A 100 -24.10 13.50 12.47
CA CYS A 100 -23.95 14.79 13.15
C CYS A 100 -22.47 15.00 13.47
N TYR A 101 -21.86 16.01 12.84
CA TYR A 101 -20.44 16.29 12.94
C TYR A 101 -20.00 16.49 14.39
N GLU A 102 -20.71 17.34 15.15
CA GLU A 102 -20.33 17.68 16.53
C GLU A 102 -20.36 16.45 17.45
N ARG A 103 -21.38 15.59 17.32
CA ARG A 103 -21.49 14.37 18.11
C ARG A 103 -20.40 13.36 17.78
N GLN A 104 -20.05 13.23 16.50
CA GLN A 104 -18.95 12.35 16.08
C GLN A 104 -17.61 12.89 16.54
N SER A 105 -17.36 14.20 16.38
CA SER A 105 -16.11 14.83 16.78
C SER A 105 -15.91 14.76 18.30
N ALA A 106 -16.97 14.96 19.09
CA ALA A 106 -16.92 14.79 20.55
C ALA A 106 -16.58 13.35 20.96
N LEU A 107 -17.16 12.34 20.26
CA LEU A 107 -16.79 10.94 20.53
C LEU A 107 -15.35 10.65 20.11
N VAL A 108 -14.87 11.19 19.00
CA VAL A 108 -13.46 11.05 18.58
C VAL A 108 -12.53 11.63 19.65
N ALA A 109 -12.83 12.82 20.18
CA ALA A 109 -12.08 13.41 21.28
C ALA A 109 -12.05 12.51 22.52
N GLN A 110 -13.21 11.92 22.86
CA GLN A 110 -13.30 10.98 23.99
C GLN A 110 -12.51 9.68 23.76
N VAL A 111 -12.55 9.15 22.54
CA VAL A 111 -11.82 7.93 22.13
C VAL A 111 -10.32 8.19 22.20
N LEU A 112 -9.85 9.31 21.67
CA LEU A 112 -8.44 9.68 21.74
C LEU A 112 -8.02 9.99 23.19
N GLY A 113 -8.88 10.58 24.01
CA GLY A 113 -8.62 10.83 25.43
C GLY A 113 -7.29 11.55 25.67
N ASP A 114 -6.41 10.93 26.45
CA ASP A 114 -5.06 11.40 26.79
C ASP A 114 -4.01 11.10 25.71
N CYS A 115 -4.39 10.62 24.52
CA CYS A 115 -3.46 10.23 23.45
C CYS A 115 -2.53 11.39 23.06
N SER A 116 -3.04 12.63 23.05
CA SER A 116 -2.22 13.82 22.79
C SER A 116 -1.11 14.04 23.82
N GLU A 117 -1.41 13.86 25.11
CA GLU A 117 -0.43 13.97 26.20
C GLU A 117 0.62 12.84 26.12
N ARG A 118 0.16 11.63 25.79
CA ARG A 118 1.04 10.48 25.55
C ARG A 118 1.98 10.72 24.37
N TRP A 119 1.48 11.23 23.24
CA TRP A 119 2.34 11.60 22.10
C TRP A 119 3.31 12.73 22.44
N ALA A 120 2.86 13.76 23.16
CA ALA A 120 3.72 14.86 23.59
C ALA A 120 4.86 14.39 24.50
N SER A 121 4.61 13.45 25.41
CA SER A 121 5.66 12.91 26.29
C SER A 121 6.66 12.01 25.54
N LEU A 122 6.22 11.33 24.48
CA LEU A 122 7.09 10.48 23.65
C LEU A 122 7.88 11.30 22.62
N SER A 123 7.32 12.39 22.10
CA SER A 123 7.88 13.18 20.99
C SER A 123 9.37 13.55 21.11
N PRO A 124 9.92 13.95 22.28
CA PRO A 124 11.34 14.26 22.42
C PRO A 124 12.26 13.09 22.07
N HIS A 125 11.81 11.87 22.28
CA HIS A 125 12.56 10.65 22.00
C HIS A 125 12.43 10.20 20.53
N LEU A 126 11.42 10.67 19.81
CA LEU A 126 11.13 10.27 18.43
C LEU A 126 11.84 11.15 17.39
N ALA A 127 12.65 12.12 17.82
CA ALA A 127 13.37 13.01 16.93
C ALA A 127 14.60 12.36 16.25
N SER A 128 15.12 11.26 16.80
CA SER A 128 16.33 10.59 16.30
C SER A 128 16.32 9.08 16.52
N ALA A 129 17.15 8.37 15.76
CA ALA A 129 17.39 6.93 15.94
C ALA A 129 17.92 6.60 17.35
N GLU A 130 18.80 7.44 17.90
CA GLU A 130 19.36 7.27 19.25
C GLU A 130 18.29 7.44 20.33
N GLY A 131 17.43 8.46 20.20
CA GLY A 131 16.31 8.67 21.11
C GLY A 131 15.34 7.49 21.10
N LEU A 132 14.97 7.02 19.90
CA LEU A 132 14.08 5.86 19.75
C LEU A 132 14.71 4.61 20.35
N THR A 133 16.00 4.38 20.09
CA THR A 133 16.74 3.22 20.61
C THR A 133 16.66 3.14 22.14
N ARG A 134 16.95 4.25 22.83
CA ARG A 134 16.86 4.34 24.29
C ARG A 134 15.44 4.14 24.80
N LEU A 135 14.46 4.78 24.15
CA LEU A 135 13.06 4.71 24.55
C LEU A 135 12.52 3.28 24.54
N VAL A 136 12.89 2.50 23.51
CA VAL A 136 12.36 1.15 23.33
C VAL A 136 13.27 0.05 23.92
N GLY A 137 14.47 0.42 24.36
CA GLY A 137 15.46 -0.51 24.94
C GLY A 137 16.19 -1.35 23.89
N LEU A 138 16.54 -0.77 22.74
CA LEU A 138 17.35 -1.44 21.71
C LEU A 138 18.85 -1.46 22.05
N ASP A 139 19.30 -0.59 22.94
CA ASP A 139 20.68 -0.40 23.42
C ASP A 139 21.04 -1.32 24.60
N ALA A 140 20.06 -2.04 25.15
CA ALA A 140 20.21 -2.96 26.27
C ALA A 140 19.96 -4.43 25.85
N PRO A 141 20.45 -5.42 26.62
CA PRO A 141 20.07 -6.81 26.41
C PRO A 141 18.57 -7.02 26.65
N PRO A 142 17.91 -7.94 25.91
CA PRO A 142 16.50 -8.19 26.09
C PRO A 142 16.16 -8.70 27.50
N THR A 143 15.19 -8.07 28.13
CA THR A 143 14.65 -8.41 29.45
C THR A 143 13.27 -9.08 29.31
N GLU A 144 12.99 -10.06 30.17
CA GLU A 144 11.64 -10.66 30.31
C GLU A 144 10.77 -9.86 31.30
N ASP A 145 11.40 -9.06 32.16
CA ASP A 145 10.75 -8.26 33.19
C ASP A 145 10.01 -7.04 32.60
N GLU A 146 8.96 -6.60 33.28
CA GLU A 146 8.19 -5.43 32.87
C GLU A 146 8.93 -4.13 33.25
N ASP A 147 9.85 -3.74 32.38
CA ASP A 147 10.64 -2.51 32.53
C ASP A 147 9.98 -1.27 31.92
N ASP A 148 10.60 -0.12 32.16
CA ASP A 148 10.17 1.19 31.66
C ASP A 148 10.11 1.20 30.13
N CYS A 149 11.10 0.59 29.47
CA CYS A 149 11.14 0.41 28.01
C CYS A 149 9.97 -0.45 27.51
N GLY A 150 9.58 -1.50 28.24
CA GLY A 150 8.40 -2.31 27.98
C GLY A 150 7.11 -1.50 28.05
N ARG A 151 6.97 -0.62 29.06
CA ARG A 151 5.84 0.31 29.17
C ARG A 151 5.83 1.33 28.04
N ALA A 152 6.98 1.89 27.68
CA ALA A 152 7.11 2.82 26.55
C ALA A 152 6.70 2.17 25.22
N ARG A 153 7.20 0.96 24.93
CA ARG A 153 6.82 0.18 23.74
C ARG A 153 5.31 -0.05 23.67
N ARG A 154 4.68 -0.49 24.77
CA ARG A 154 3.22 -0.69 24.82
C ARG A 154 2.45 0.61 24.60
N THR A 155 2.88 1.69 25.23
CA THR A 155 2.24 3.01 25.14
C THR A 155 2.32 3.55 23.71
N LEU A 156 3.50 3.50 23.10
CA LEU A 156 3.74 3.95 21.72
C LEU A 156 2.90 3.15 20.72
N LEU A 157 2.96 1.82 20.78
CA LEU A 157 2.20 0.98 19.86
C LEU A 157 0.70 1.18 20.03
N HIS A 158 0.20 1.26 21.27
CA HIS A 158 -1.21 1.48 21.52
C HIS A 158 -1.67 2.86 21.02
N ALA A 159 -0.93 3.93 21.30
CA ALA A 159 -1.25 5.29 20.85
C ALA A 159 -1.31 5.39 19.32
N LEU A 160 -0.35 4.77 18.62
CA LEU A 160 -0.33 4.71 17.16
C LEU A 160 -1.47 3.86 16.59
N THR A 161 -1.72 2.69 17.16
CA THR A 161 -2.81 1.80 16.68
C THR A 161 -4.17 2.44 16.91
N LEU A 162 -4.35 3.15 18.02
CA LEU A 162 -5.57 3.92 18.31
C LEU A 162 -5.77 5.05 17.30
N LEU A 163 -4.72 5.85 17.05
CA LEU A 163 -4.76 6.93 16.06
C LEU A 163 -5.14 6.39 14.67
N LEU A 164 -4.52 5.28 14.27
CA LEU A 164 -4.85 4.57 13.03
C LEU A 164 -6.31 4.10 13.00
N GLY A 165 -6.81 3.51 14.09
CA GLY A 165 -8.19 3.08 14.22
C GLY A 165 -9.18 4.23 14.05
N VAL A 166 -8.91 5.39 14.67
CA VAL A 166 -9.71 6.61 14.52
C VAL A 166 -9.80 7.05 13.07
N VAL A 167 -8.66 7.12 12.37
CA VAL A 167 -8.61 7.52 10.96
C VAL A 167 -9.29 6.49 10.05
N LYS A 168 -9.13 5.19 10.29
CA LYS A 168 -9.75 4.16 9.44
C LYS A 168 -11.26 4.02 9.64
N ARG A 169 -11.80 4.42 10.79
CA ARG A 169 -13.21 4.16 11.15
C ARG A 169 -14.11 5.39 11.10
N THR A 170 -13.57 6.60 11.23
CA THR A 170 -14.38 7.83 11.20
C THR A 170 -14.68 8.19 9.75
N CYS A 171 -15.96 8.36 9.39
CA CYS A 171 -16.34 8.74 8.03
C CYS A 171 -17.38 9.87 8.00
N VAL A 172 -17.36 10.61 6.89
CA VAL A 172 -18.43 11.51 6.51
C VAL A 172 -19.58 10.67 5.91
N PRO A 173 -20.86 11.01 6.16
CA PRO A 173 -21.98 10.35 5.51
C PRO A 173 -21.84 10.34 3.98
N SER A 174 -22.07 9.20 3.34
CA SER A 174 -22.02 9.06 1.88
C SER A 174 -23.15 9.79 1.15
N ASP A 175 -24.26 10.04 1.84
CA ASP A 175 -25.41 10.81 1.37
C ASP A 175 -25.14 12.31 1.56
N PRO A 176 -25.02 13.10 0.46
CA PRO A 176 -24.72 14.53 0.53
C PRO A 176 -25.72 15.35 1.36
N ASP A 177 -27.00 14.97 1.34
CA ASP A 177 -28.04 15.69 2.08
C ASP A 177 -27.89 15.43 3.59
N LYS A 178 -27.53 14.20 3.98
CA LYS A 178 -27.21 13.89 5.37
C LYS A 178 -25.93 14.58 5.82
N ALA A 179 -24.91 14.63 4.97
CA ALA A 179 -23.67 15.34 5.26
C ALA A 179 -23.91 16.86 5.43
N ALA A 180 -24.72 17.46 4.56
CA ALA A 180 -25.09 18.88 4.67
C ALA A 180 -25.89 19.17 5.95
N ARG A 181 -27.00 18.46 6.19
CA ARG A 181 -27.83 18.64 7.41
C ARG A 181 -27.08 18.31 8.69
N GLY A 182 -26.12 17.38 8.62
CA GLY A 182 -25.30 16.94 9.74
C GLY A 182 -24.15 17.88 10.11
N GLY A 183 -23.94 18.98 9.37
CA GLY A 183 -22.90 19.96 9.65
C GLY A 183 -21.49 19.53 9.22
N PHE A 184 -21.38 18.64 8.23
CA PHE A 184 -20.08 18.19 7.69
C PHE A 184 -19.52 19.12 6.60
N GLY A 185 -20.24 20.18 6.22
CA GLY A 185 -19.77 21.13 5.22
C GLY A 185 -18.52 21.89 5.68
N GLY A 186 -17.47 21.86 4.86
CA GLY A 186 -16.22 22.60 5.05
C GLY A 186 -15.98 23.70 4.01
N GLY A 187 -16.85 23.80 2.99
CA GLY A 187 -16.76 24.80 1.93
C GLY A 187 -17.23 24.25 0.57
N VAL A 188 -16.84 24.93 -0.50
CA VAL A 188 -17.06 24.50 -1.89
C VAL A 188 -15.77 24.64 -2.70
N THR A 189 -15.59 23.78 -3.69
CA THR A 189 -14.47 23.91 -4.64
C THR A 189 -14.73 25.05 -5.63
N ALA A 190 -13.71 25.43 -6.41
CA ALA A 190 -13.88 26.39 -7.51
C ALA A 190 -14.92 25.95 -8.55
N ALA A 191 -15.13 24.63 -8.70
CA ALA A 191 -16.16 24.06 -9.57
C ALA A 191 -17.56 23.98 -8.91
N GLY A 192 -17.71 24.49 -7.68
CA GLY A 192 -18.97 24.48 -6.92
C GLY A 192 -19.29 23.15 -6.21
N ASN A 193 -18.38 22.17 -6.23
CA ASN A 193 -18.60 20.90 -5.54
C ASN A 193 -18.46 21.06 -4.03
N PRO A 194 -19.33 20.43 -3.21
CA PRO A 194 -19.21 20.51 -1.75
C PRO A 194 -17.90 19.88 -1.26
N VAL A 195 -17.28 20.53 -0.29
CA VAL A 195 -16.12 20.01 0.44
C VAL A 195 -16.61 19.58 1.82
N TRP A 196 -16.32 18.34 2.19
CA TRP A 196 -16.67 17.80 3.49
C TRP A 196 -15.46 17.84 4.44
N ARG A 197 -15.72 18.16 5.71
CA ARG A 197 -14.75 18.04 6.80
C ARG A 197 -14.98 16.76 7.59
N ASN A 198 -13.91 16.06 7.95
CA ASN A 198 -13.98 14.84 8.72
C ASN A 198 -14.01 15.15 10.23
N PRO A 199 -14.90 14.53 11.03
CA PRO A 199 -14.95 14.75 12.48
C PRO A 199 -13.64 14.47 13.23
N CYS A 200 -12.76 13.64 12.68
CA CYS A 200 -11.47 13.34 13.31
C CYS A 200 -10.33 14.29 12.91
N ALA A 201 -10.48 15.12 11.87
CA ALA A 201 -9.39 15.90 11.32
C ALA A 201 -8.72 16.82 12.35
N ALA A 202 -9.52 17.60 13.09
CA ALA A 202 -9.03 18.54 14.11
C ALA A 202 -8.26 17.85 15.26
N HIS A 203 -8.54 16.57 15.51
CA HIS A 203 -7.89 15.80 16.59
C HIS A 203 -6.68 15.01 16.10
N VAL A 204 -6.69 14.57 14.84
CA VAL A 204 -5.65 13.72 14.24
C VAL A 204 -4.49 14.56 13.68
N LEU A 205 -4.79 15.65 12.96
CA LEU A 205 -3.77 16.46 12.30
C LEU A 205 -2.68 16.97 13.26
N PRO A 206 -2.98 17.41 14.51
CA PRO A 206 -1.94 17.80 15.46
C PRO A 206 -0.99 16.67 15.88
N LEU A 207 -1.44 15.40 15.79
CA LEU A 207 -0.64 14.22 16.17
C LEU A 207 0.16 13.65 15.00
N PHE A 208 -0.20 14.02 13.77
CA PHE A 208 0.42 13.53 12.55
C PHE A 208 1.93 13.79 12.48
N PRO A 209 2.46 14.95 12.93
CA PRO A 209 3.91 15.18 12.94
C PRO A 209 4.70 14.20 13.81
N ALA A 210 4.19 13.86 15.00
CA ALA A 210 4.86 12.92 15.89
C ALA A 210 4.87 11.49 15.31
N ALA A 211 3.79 11.10 14.63
CA ALA A 211 3.72 9.82 13.94
C ALA A 211 4.71 9.73 12.76
N LEU A 212 4.91 10.82 12.01
CA LEU A 212 5.89 10.87 10.93
C LEU A 212 7.34 10.95 11.44
N ALA A 213 7.59 11.64 12.56
CA ALA A 213 8.88 11.60 13.24
C ALA A 213 9.27 10.16 13.65
N LEU A 214 8.29 9.35 14.07
CA LEU A 214 8.52 7.92 14.34
C LEU A 214 8.98 7.15 13.09
N ALA A 215 8.39 7.38 11.91
CA ALA A 215 8.88 6.77 10.66
C ALA A 215 10.33 7.17 10.40
N ARG A 216 10.64 8.48 10.47
CA ARG A 216 11.99 9.00 10.27
C ARG A 216 13.01 8.36 11.21
N ALA A 217 12.72 8.30 12.51
CA ALA A 217 13.60 7.71 13.51
C ALA A 217 13.78 6.20 13.27
N THR A 218 12.73 5.50 12.83
CA THR A 218 12.80 4.07 12.51
C THR A 218 13.65 3.83 11.26
N HIS A 219 13.47 4.62 10.19
CA HIS A 219 14.28 4.53 8.98
C HIS A 219 15.75 4.86 9.25
N ALA A 220 16.02 5.86 10.08
CA ALA A 220 17.38 6.23 10.48
C ALA A 220 18.14 5.10 11.20
N LEU A 221 17.46 4.10 11.79
CA LEU A 221 18.11 2.92 12.37
C LEU A 221 18.80 2.03 11.32
N HIS A 222 18.42 2.14 10.05
CA HIS A 222 19.01 1.38 8.95
C HIS A 222 20.34 1.96 8.45
N ALA A 223 20.63 3.23 8.76
CA ALA A 223 21.88 3.84 8.37
C ALA A 223 23.07 3.07 8.98
N PRO A 224 24.19 2.89 8.25
CA PRO A 224 25.35 2.16 8.75
C PRO A 224 25.88 2.69 10.10
N ALA A 225 25.85 4.01 10.29
CA ALA A 225 26.26 4.67 11.54
C ALA A 225 25.36 4.31 12.74
N ALA A 226 24.10 3.94 12.50
CA ALA A 226 23.15 3.57 13.55
C ALA A 226 23.29 2.12 14.01
N ALA A 227 24.11 1.30 13.35
CA ALA A 227 24.32 -0.09 13.73
C ALA A 227 24.86 -0.24 15.16
N ALA A 228 25.74 0.67 15.58
CA ALA A 228 26.34 0.71 16.92
C ALA A 228 25.35 1.11 18.03
N LEU A 229 24.19 1.68 17.68
CA LEU A 229 23.17 2.05 18.67
C LEU A 229 22.47 0.82 19.25
N ARG A 230 22.49 -0.33 18.54
CA ARG A 230 21.79 -1.53 18.97
C ARG A 230 22.72 -2.47 19.71
N HIS A 231 22.23 -2.99 20.83
CA HIS A 231 22.90 -4.08 21.54
C HIS A 231 23.04 -5.32 20.63
N PRO A 232 24.13 -6.11 20.70
CA PRO A 232 24.33 -7.28 19.84
C PRO A 232 23.20 -8.32 19.90
N ALA A 233 22.54 -8.46 21.05
CA ALA A 233 21.37 -9.32 21.20
C ALA A 233 20.18 -8.89 20.33
N HIS A 234 20.16 -7.63 19.90
CA HIS A 234 19.20 -7.03 18.98
C HIS A 234 19.69 -6.88 17.53
N ALA A 235 20.79 -7.57 17.15
CA ALA A 235 21.38 -7.46 15.81
C ALA A 235 20.38 -7.72 14.66
N ARG A 236 19.39 -8.60 14.87
CA ARG A 236 18.39 -8.94 13.85
C ARG A 236 17.13 -8.06 13.90
N ALA A 237 17.03 -7.04 14.77
CA ALA A 237 15.77 -6.35 15.05
C ALA A 237 15.08 -5.75 13.81
N LEU A 238 15.85 -5.41 12.77
CA LEU A 238 15.37 -4.84 11.51
C LEU A 238 15.20 -5.87 10.37
N ALA A 239 15.67 -7.11 10.58
CA ALA A 239 15.50 -8.19 9.62
C ALA A 239 14.04 -8.69 9.60
N PRO A 240 13.56 -9.30 8.49
CA PRO A 240 12.19 -9.80 8.40
C PRO A 240 11.84 -10.71 9.59
N PRO A 241 10.64 -10.54 10.21
CA PRO A 241 10.15 -11.45 11.23
C PRO A 241 10.14 -12.89 10.73
N ALA A 242 10.41 -13.85 11.63
CA ALA A 242 10.51 -15.26 11.25
C ALA A 242 9.23 -15.80 10.59
N SER A 243 8.05 -15.38 11.06
CA SER A 243 6.77 -15.75 10.48
C SER A 243 6.60 -15.22 9.05
N GLU A 244 7.01 -13.97 8.80
CA GLU A 244 6.94 -13.38 7.46
C GLU A 244 7.90 -14.08 6.50
N ARG A 245 9.13 -14.38 6.95
CA ARG A 245 10.10 -15.14 6.14
C ARG A 245 9.54 -16.52 5.75
N ARG A 246 8.95 -17.24 6.69
CA ARG A 246 8.33 -18.55 6.41
C ARG A 246 7.17 -18.44 5.44
N ASN A 247 6.31 -17.43 5.61
CA ASN A 247 5.18 -17.18 4.71
C ASN A 247 5.64 -16.87 3.28
N LEU A 248 6.66 -16.03 3.13
CA LEU A 248 7.23 -15.70 1.81
C LEU A 248 7.84 -16.93 1.14
N LEU A 249 8.49 -17.80 1.90
CA LEU A 249 9.08 -19.05 1.39
C LEU A 249 8.07 -20.21 1.26
N GLY A 250 6.78 -19.98 1.52
CA GLY A 250 5.74 -21.02 1.46
C GLY A 250 5.92 -22.15 2.48
N GLN A 251 6.69 -21.93 3.54
CA GLN A 251 6.96 -22.93 4.57
C GLN A 251 5.76 -23.03 5.53
N ARG A 252 5.30 -24.25 5.81
CA ARG A 252 4.21 -24.50 6.76
C ARG A 252 4.67 -24.23 8.19
N ASP A 253 3.81 -23.61 9.00
CA ASP A 253 4.04 -23.46 10.43
C ASP A 253 4.03 -24.85 11.09
N HIS A 254 5.21 -25.39 11.41
CA HIS A 254 5.31 -26.40 12.46
C HIS A 254 5.05 -25.75 13.82
N GLU A 255 4.43 -26.52 14.72
CA GLU A 255 3.78 -26.09 15.97
C GLU A 255 4.16 -24.70 16.50
N PRO A 256 3.17 -23.85 16.85
CA PRO A 256 3.45 -22.53 17.36
C PRO A 256 4.33 -22.63 18.61
N THR A 257 5.54 -22.07 18.54
CA THR A 257 6.39 -21.88 19.72
C THR A 257 5.57 -21.14 20.78
N GLN A 258 5.42 -21.76 21.95
CA GLN A 258 4.50 -21.30 22.99
C GLN A 258 4.85 -19.87 23.50
N HIS A 259 6.10 -19.43 23.32
CA HIS A 259 6.56 -18.10 23.70
C HIS A 259 7.53 -17.54 22.64
N ALA A 260 7.20 -16.37 22.07
CA ALA A 260 8.11 -15.63 21.18
C ALA A 260 9.31 -15.12 21.98
N ARG A 261 10.53 -15.35 21.48
CA ARG A 261 11.76 -14.91 22.14
C ARG A 261 11.76 -13.38 22.24
N PRO A 262 12.40 -12.76 23.26
CA PRO A 262 12.49 -11.30 23.38
C PRO A 262 12.91 -10.58 22.10
N GLN A 263 13.88 -11.15 21.37
CA GLN A 263 14.33 -10.63 20.08
C GLN A 263 13.24 -10.64 19.00
N GLU A 264 12.44 -11.70 18.93
CA GLU A 264 11.33 -11.81 17.97
C GLU A 264 10.22 -10.83 18.32
N ARG A 265 9.97 -10.61 19.63
CA ARG A 265 9.03 -9.58 20.09
C ARG A 265 9.48 -8.18 19.67
N MET A 266 10.77 -7.87 19.80
CA MET A 266 11.33 -6.59 19.34
C MET A 266 11.24 -6.42 17.83
N GLN A 267 11.59 -7.46 17.05
CA GLN A 267 11.41 -7.46 15.59
C GLN A 267 9.97 -7.14 15.20
N SER A 268 9.02 -7.94 15.70
CA SER A 268 7.60 -7.75 15.39
C SER A 268 7.11 -6.36 15.80
N PHE A 269 7.55 -5.86 16.96
CA PHE A 269 7.20 -4.53 17.42
C PHE A 269 7.65 -3.43 16.46
N LEU A 270 8.91 -3.42 16.02
CA LEU A 270 9.43 -2.40 15.08
C LEU A 270 8.72 -2.46 13.72
N HIS A 271 8.49 -3.66 13.20
CA HIS A 271 7.79 -3.83 11.92
C HIS A 271 6.33 -3.38 12.02
N THR A 272 5.62 -3.78 13.08
CA THR A 272 4.22 -3.33 13.31
C THR A 272 4.14 -1.81 13.51
N LEU A 273 5.11 -1.18 14.20
CA LEU A 273 5.15 0.28 14.30
C LEU A 273 5.26 0.93 12.92
N HIS A 274 6.23 0.49 12.12
CA HIS A 274 6.47 1.04 10.79
C HIS A 274 5.27 0.84 9.85
N GLU A 275 4.71 -0.37 9.83
CA GLU A 275 3.50 -0.67 9.05
C GLU A 275 2.32 0.21 9.46
N ASN A 276 2.12 0.41 10.77
CA ASN A 276 1.05 1.25 11.28
C ASN A 276 1.24 2.73 10.90
N VAL A 277 2.47 3.25 10.89
CA VAL A 277 2.73 4.62 10.39
C VAL A 277 2.42 4.72 8.90
N CYS A 278 2.87 3.77 8.08
CA CYS A 278 2.56 3.76 6.65
C CYS A 278 1.05 3.69 6.40
N HIS A 279 0.34 2.81 7.11
CA HIS A 279 -1.12 2.71 7.04
C HIS A 279 -1.82 3.97 7.54
N LEU A 280 -1.30 4.67 8.55
CA LEU A 280 -1.87 5.91 9.04
C LEU A 280 -1.80 6.98 7.97
N VAL A 281 -0.64 7.14 7.31
CA VAL A 281 -0.47 8.09 6.22
C VAL A 281 -1.45 7.80 5.08
N GLY A 282 -1.54 6.54 4.63
CA GLY A 282 -2.44 6.17 3.56
C GLY A 282 -3.92 6.27 3.91
N ALA A 283 -4.30 5.92 5.15
CA ALA A 283 -5.68 6.09 5.61
C ALA A 283 -6.05 7.58 5.73
N ALA A 284 -5.13 8.42 6.22
CA ALA A 284 -5.35 9.85 6.33
C ALA A 284 -5.59 10.51 4.96
N ALA A 285 -4.88 10.06 3.93
CA ALA A 285 -5.08 10.52 2.55
C ALA A 285 -6.53 10.39 2.07
N GLY A 286 -7.17 9.25 2.34
CA GLY A 286 -8.57 9.01 1.96
C GLY A 286 -9.58 9.61 2.95
N THR A 287 -9.33 9.48 4.25
CA THR A 287 -10.27 9.87 5.30
C THR A 287 -10.33 11.38 5.52
N LEU A 288 -9.17 12.05 5.60
CA LEU A 288 -9.07 13.50 5.82
C LEU A 288 -9.16 14.28 4.50
N GLY A 289 -8.76 13.64 3.40
CA GLY A 289 -8.87 14.19 2.06
C GLY A 289 -8.25 15.59 1.98
N ARG A 290 -9.05 16.57 1.53
CA ARG A 290 -8.60 17.96 1.35
C ARG A 290 -8.03 18.60 2.62
N GLU A 291 -8.49 18.21 3.81
CA GLU A 291 -7.95 18.77 5.07
C GLU A 291 -6.48 18.36 5.28
N LEU A 292 -6.09 17.16 4.84
CA LEU A 292 -4.68 16.75 4.86
C LEU A 292 -3.89 17.47 3.76
N TYR A 293 -4.37 17.44 2.51
CA TYR A 293 -3.63 18.02 1.38
C TYR A 293 -3.48 19.54 1.46
N ALA A 294 -4.38 20.22 2.16
CA ALA A 294 -4.28 21.66 2.41
C ALA A 294 -3.24 22.03 3.47
N VAL A 295 -2.62 21.06 4.17
CA VAL A 295 -1.56 21.34 5.15
C VAL A 295 -0.34 21.93 4.43
N PRO A 296 0.10 23.16 4.80
CA PRO A 296 1.24 23.79 4.16
C PRO A 296 2.52 22.95 4.29
N GLY A 297 3.21 22.72 3.18
CA GLY A 297 4.47 21.99 3.17
C GLY A 297 4.35 20.49 3.41
N LEU A 298 3.14 19.91 3.24
CA LEU A 298 2.91 18.47 3.42
C LEU A 298 3.92 17.59 2.67
N ALA A 299 4.21 17.90 1.39
CA ALA A 299 5.17 17.14 0.60
C ALA A 299 6.56 17.11 1.23
N ASN A 300 7.09 18.28 1.61
CA ASN A 300 8.40 18.39 2.25
C ASN A 300 8.42 17.60 3.55
N PHE A 301 7.37 17.71 4.35
CA PHE A 301 7.27 16.98 5.61
C PHE A 301 7.26 15.46 5.42
N LEU A 302 6.56 14.96 4.39
CA LEU A 302 6.57 13.55 4.01
C LEU A 302 7.94 13.11 3.48
N ILE A 303 8.60 13.94 2.66
CA ILE A 303 9.94 13.65 2.12
C ILE A 303 10.97 13.56 3.24
N ASP A 304 11.00 14.56 4.13
CA ASP A 304 11.97 14.65 5.24
C ASP A 304 11.74 13.60 6.34
N SER A 305 10.57 12.94 6.32
CA SER A 305 10.18 11.93 7.31
C SER A 305 10.03 10.54 6.71
N LEU A 306 8.98 10.31 5.92
CA LEU A 306 8.64 8.99 5.38
C LEU A 306 9.62 8.53 4.29
N PHE A 307 10.24 9.45 3.56
CA PHE A 307 11.26 9.14 2.54
C PHE A 307 12.68 9.41 3.03
N TYR A 308 12.87 9.49 4.35
CA TYR A 308 14.19 9.69 4.91
C TYR A 308 15.06 8.44 4.75
N GLY A 309 16.21 8.59 4.09
CA GLY A 309 17.23 7.54 3.99
C GLY A 309 16.76 6.29 3.24
N LEU A 310 15.96 6.47 2.17
CA LEU A 310 15.44 5.37 1.34
C LEU A 310 16.55 4.43 0.85
N GLU A 311 17.75 4.96 0.57
CA GLU A 311 18.92 4.19 0.11
C GLU A 311 19.43 3.15 1.12
N TYR A 312 19.06 3.29 2.40
CA TYR A 312 19.44 2.35 3.45
C TYR A 312 18.36 1.30 3.73
N LEU A 313 17.15 1.48 3.18
CA LEU A 313 16.01 0.61 3.49
C LEU A 313 16.02 -0.64 2.62
N PRO A 314 15.88 -1.84 3.21
CA PRO A 314 15.70 -3.07 2.45
C PRO A 314 14.30 -3.16 1.83
N ASP A 315 14.13 -4.04 0.84
CA ASP A 315 12.91 -4.18 0.04
C ASP A 315 11.64 -4.41 0.88
N HIS A 316 11.72 -5.19 1.98
CA HIS A 316 10.59 -5.45 2.88
C HIS A 316 10.17 -4.23 3.71
N TRP A 317 11.05 -3.24 3.90
CA TRP A 317 10.72 -1.94 4.50
C TRP A 317 10.25 -0.92 3.48
N LEU A 318 10.79 -0.95 2.25
CA LEU A 318 10.31 -0.10 1.16
C LEU A 318 8.87 -0.45 0.75
N ARG A 319 8.52 -1.74 0.76
CA ARG A 319 7.21 -2.20 0.27
C ARG A 319 6.01 -1.58 1.02
N PRO A 320 5.96 -1.50 2.37
CA PRO A 320 4.90 -0.78 3.07
C PRO A 320 4.81 0.71 2.73
N ILE A 321 5.95 1.39 2.50
CA ILE A 321 5.96 2.81 2.08
C ILE A 321 5.26 2.94 0.73
N VAL A 322 5.60 2.09 -0.23
CA VAL A 322 4.99 2.06 -1.57
C VAL A 322 3.49 1.72 -1.49
N ARG A 323 3.16 0.58 -0.89
CA ARG A 323 1.81 0.00 -0.91
C ARG A 323 0.82 0.73 0.00
N ASN A 324 1.23 1.03 1.22
CA ASN A 324 0.32 1.46 2.28
C ASN A 324 0.30 2.98 2.46
N ALA A 325 1.30 3.72 1.97
CA ALA A 325 1.37 5.18 2.10
C ALA A 325 1.34 5.89 0.73
N LEU A 326 2.36 5.68 -0.12
CA LEU A 326 2.49 6.42 -1.38
C LEU A 326 1.33 6.13 -2.35
N LYS A 327 0.97 4.86 -2.53
CA LYS A 327 -0.16 4.45 -3.39
C LYS A 327 -1.48 5.17 -3.03
N PRO A 328 -1.98 5.12 -1.77
CA PRO A 328 -3.19 5.85 -1.40
C PRO A 328 -3.03 7.37 -1.36
N LEU A 329 -1.83 7.92 -1.07
CA LEU A 329 -1.57 9.36 -1.17
C LEU A 329 -1.80 9.84 -2.62
N LEU A 330 -1.20 9.20 -3.61
CA LEU A 330 -1.39 9.63 -4.99
C LEU A 330 -2.82 9.37 -5.48
N HIS A 331 -3.43 8.26 -5.07
CA HIS A 331 -4.79 7.92 -5.47
C HIS A 331 -5.84 8.93 -4.99
N HIS A 332 -5.73 9.39 -3.74
CA HIS A 332 -6.69 10.32 -3.15
C HIS A 332 -6.27 11.79 -3.28
N CYS A 333 -5.16 12.08 -3.95
CA CYS A 333 -4.70 13.45 -4.16
C CYS A 333 -5.68 14.18 -5.11
N PRO A 334 -6.35 15.25 -4.66
CA PRO A 334 -7.21 16.02 -5.55
C PRO A 334 -6.38 16.81 -6.57
N PRO A 335 -6.89 17.10 -7.78
CA PRO A 335 -6.12 17.80 -8.82
C PRO A 335 -5.55 19.15 -8.39
N ALA A 336 -6.26 19.85 -7.50
CA ALA A 336 -5.81 21.12 -6.93
C ALA A 336 -4.49 21.00 -6.14
N HIS A 337 -4.11 19.79 -5.73
CA HIS A 337 -2.91 19.50 -4.94
C HIS A 337 -1.85 18.69 -5.70
N TYR A 338 -1.98 18.54 -7.02
CA TYR A 338 -0.98 17.81 -7.82
C TYR A 338 0.38 18.52 -7.83
N ALA A 339 0.39 19.85 -8.01
CA ALA A 339 1.62 20.60 -8.17
C ALA A 339 2.44 20.71 -6.87
N ASP A 340 1.78 20.82 -5.73
CA ASP A 340 2.33 21.05 -4.39
C ASP A 340 2.51 19.76 -3.58
N VAL A 341 1.81 18.67 -3.93
CA VAL A 341 1.92 17.39 -3.23
C VAL A 341 2.35 16.23 -4.14
N ALA A 342 1.55 15.87 -5.15
CA ALA A 342 1.82 14.66 -5.93
C ALA A 342 3.14 14.73 -6.73
N LEU A 343 3.41 15.86 -7.40
CA LEU A 343 4.60 16.04 -8.22
C LEU A 343 5.89 16.05 -7.39
N PRO A 344 6.02 16.81 -6.28
CA PRO A 344 7.23 16.77 -5.46
C PRO A 344 7.53 15.38 -4.88
N LEU A 345 6.49 14.63 -4.46
CA LEU A 345 6.66 13.27 -3.96
C LEU A 345 7.21 12.33 -5.05
N LEU A 346 6.67 12.41 -6.26
CA LEU A 346 7.12 11.59 -7.39
C LEU A 346 8.49 12.02 -7.93
N GLU A 347 8.80 13.32 -7.90
CA GLU A 347 10.11 13.86 -8.27
C GLU A 347 11.22 13.33 -7.37
N HIS A 348 10.94 13.20 -6.08
CA HIS A 348 11.88 12.59 -5.14
C HIS A 348 11.94 11.06 -5.29
N PHE A 349 10.78 10.39 -5.38
CA PHE A 349 10.68 8.94 -5.23
C PHE A 349 10.96 8.15 -6.52
N ALA A 350 10.52 8.63 -7.68
CA ALA A 350 10.60 7.86 -8.93
C ALA A 350 12.06 7.62 -9.40
N PRO A 351 12.98 8.61 -9.36
CA PRO A 351 14.38 8.37 -9.73
C PRO A 351 15.05 7.34 -8.81
N PHE A 352 14.81 7.45 -7.50
CA PHE A 352 15.31 6.48 -6.52
C PHE A 352 14.84 5.06 -6.87
N MET A 353 13.54 4.86 -7.08
CA MET A 353 12.98 3.53 -7.37
C MET A 353 13.50 2.95 -8.68
N LEU A 354 13.68 3.76 -9.72
CA LEU A 354 14.29 3.31 -10.97
C LEU A 354 15.69 2.74 -10.72
N SER A 355 16.54 3.50 -10.04
CA SER A 355 17.92 3.09 -9.72
C SER A 355 17.95 1.86 -8.83
N HIS A 356 17.14 1.85 -7.75
CA HIS A 356 17.07 0.75 -6.79
C HIS A 356 16.62 -0.56 -7.45
N LEU A 357 15.47 -0.54 -8.14
CA LEU A 357 14.95 -1.74 -8.81
C LEU A 357 15.89 -2.22 -9.91
N SER A 358 16.51 -1.30 -10.66
CA SER A 358 17.50 -1.67 -11.68
C SER A 358 18.67 -2.44 -11.08
N LEU A 359 19.29 -1.92 -10.01
CA LEU A 359 20.41 -2.59 -9.35
C LEU A 359 20.00 -3.93 -8.74
N ARG A 360 18.82 -4.02 -8.13
CA ARG A 360 18.32 -5.27 -7.55
C ARG A 360 18.03 -6.31 -8.63
N TRP A 361 17.43 -5.93 -9.75
CA TRP A 361 17.21 -6.83 -10.88
C TRP A 361 18.50 -7.28 -11.56
N ASP A 362 19.49 -6.39 -11.71
CA ASP A 362 20.81 -6.77 -12.22
C ASP A 362 21.47 -7.81 -11.30
N TYR A 363 21.35 -7.64 -9.98
CA TYR A 363 21.81 -8.63 -8.99
C TYR A 363 21.07 -9.97 -9.12
N ILE A 364 19.73 -9.97 -9.16
CA ILE A 364 18.93 -11.19 -9.31
C ILE A 364 19.27 -11.91 -10.62
N SER A 365 19.41 -11.18 -11.73
CA SER A 365 19.85 -11.75 -13.01
C SER A 365 21.21 -12.43 -12.89
N SER A 366 22.17 -11.84 -12.19
CA SER A 366 23.48 -12.46 -11.95
C SER A 366 23.40 -13.76 -11.13
N LEU A 367 22.43 -13.86 -10.22
CA LEU A 367 22.20 -15.09 -9.45
C LEU A 367 21.71 -16.24 -10.34
N TYR A 368 20.77 -15.95 -11.25
CA TYR A 368 20.31 -16.91 -12.26
C TYR A 368 21.45 -17.35 -13.19
N GLU A 369 22.26 -16.41 -13.68
CA GLU A 369 23.37 -16.72 -14.58
C GLU A 369 24.47 -17.55 -13.90
N SER A 370 24.67 -17.36 -12.60
CA SER A 370 25.65 -18.11 -11.81
C SER A 370 25.14 -19.46 -11.29
N GLY A 371 23.86 -19.80 -11.47
CA GLY A 371 23.25 -21.04 -10.99
C GLY A 371 23.01 -21.11 -9.47
N LYS A 372 23.32 -20.05 -8.71
CA LYS A 372 23.21 -20.05 -7.23
C LYS A 372 21.78 -20.21 -6.71
N LEU A 373 20.78 -19.83 -7.52
CA LEU A 373 19.37 -20.05 -7.21
C LEU A 373 18.91 -21.52 -7.41
N GLU A 374 19.74 -22.37 -8.02
CA GLU A 374 19.42 -23.77 -8.35
C GLU A 374 20.14 -24.79 -7.42
N GLU A 375 21.03 -24.37 -6.51
CA GLU A 375 21.83 -25.26 -5.65
C GLU A 375 21.14 -25.57 -4.29
N GLU A 376 20.79 -26.85 -4.02
CA GLU A 376 19.98 -27.34 -2.88
C GLU A 376 20.60 -27.27 -1.44
N GLY A 377 21.54 -26.35 -1.15
CA GLY A 377 22.15 -26.24 0.20
C GLY A 377 22.00 -24.91 0.96
N GLY A 378 20.93 -24.69 1.74
CA GLY A 378 20.82 -23.84 2.95
C GLY A 378 20.96 -22.31 2.80
N SER A 379 21.81 -21.85 1.88
CA SER A 379 21.92 -20.47 1.38
C SER A 379 20.77 -20.10 0.43
N GLU A 380 20.08 -21.11 -0.13
CA GLU A 380 18.91 -20.98 -1.02
C GLU A 380 17.83 -20.07 -0.45
N SER A 381 17.57 -20.18 0.86
CA SER A 381 16.45 -19.46 1.48
C SER A 381 16.61 -17.95 1.49
N GLN A 382 17.84 -17.42 1.46
CA GLN A 382 18.09 -15.98 1.49
C GLN A 382 18.05 -15.37 0.09
N GLU A 383 18.70 -16.00 -0.89
CA GLU A 383 18.68 -15.53 -2.28
C GLU A 383 17.27 -15.62 -2.89
N VAL A 384 16.56 -16.72 -2.64
CA VAL A 384 15.14 -16.87 -3.03
C VAL A 384 14.26 -15.84 -2.33
N LEU A 385 14.50 -15.55 -1.05
CA LEU A 385 13.77 -14.49 -0.34
C LEU A 385 14.00 -13.13 -0.99
N GLU A 386 15.24 -12.81 -1.39
CA GLU A 386 15.57 -11.56 -2.07
C GLU A 386 14.91 -11.44 -3.45
N ASP A 387 14.86 -12.51 -4.23
CA ASP A 387 14.12 -12.56 -5.50
C ASP A 387 12.62 -12.31 -5.27
N ILE A 388 12.01 -12.99 -4.29
CA ILE A 388 10.59 -12.79 -3.94
C ILE A 388 10.32 -11.34 -3.52
N LEU A 389 11.22 -10.75 -2.71
CA LEU A 389 11.07 -9.38 -2.24
C LEU A 389 11.18 -8.36 -3.38
N VAL A 390 12.14 -8.50 -4.31
CA VAL A 390 12.26 -7.57 -5.44
C VAL A 390 11.06 -7.66 -6.39
N ARG A 391 10.55 -8.88 -6.63
CA ARG A 391 9.34 -9.11 -7.44
C ARG A 391 8.12 -8.43 -6.81
N ASN A 392 7.94 -8.61 -5.51
CA ASN A 392 6.84 -7.98 -4.77
C ASN A 392 6.95 -6.45 -4.80
N LEU A 393 8.14 -5.90 -4.55
CA LEU A 393 8.35 -4.45 -4.58
C LEU A 393 8.11 -3.87 -5.98
N THR A 394 8.61 -4.53 -7.02
CA THR A 394 8.40 -4.15 -8.43
C THR A 394 6.91 -4.05 -8.75
N ARG A 395 6.14 -5.08 -8.39
CA ARG A 395 4.70 -5.14 -8.66
C ARG A 395 3.91 -4.06 -7.93
N GLU A 396 4.25 -3.76 -6.68
CA GLU A 396 3.61 -2.67 -5.93
C GLU A 396 3.97 -1.30 -6.52
N HIS A 397 5.21 -1.11 -6.95
CA HIS A 397 5.62 0.15 -7.58
C HIS A 397 4.92 0.36 -8.94
N LEU A 398 4.75 -0.69 -9.74
CA LEU A 398 3.98 -0.61 -10.99
C LEU A 398 2.51 -0.23 -10.73
N GLU A 399 1.92 -0.64 -9.60
CA GLU A 399 0.58 -0.17 -9.21
C GLU A 399 0.56 1.32 -8.85
N VAL A 400 1.63 1.85 -8.25
CA VAL A 400 1.78 3.30 -8.01
C VAL A 400 1.88 4.05 -9.35
N LEU A 401 2.70 3.55 -10.29
CA LEU A 401 2.82 4.15 -11.61
C LEU A 401 1.51 4.08 -12.39
N LYS A 402 0.75 2.99 -12.25
CA LYS A 402 -0.59 2.88 -12.84
C LYS A 402 -1.52 3.99 -12.36
N ILE A 403 -1.61 4.20 -11.05
CA ILE A 403 -2.45 5.28 -10.48
C ILE A 403 -1.96 6.66 -10.92
N SER A 404 -0.65 6.83 -11.07
CA SER A 404 -0.05 8.10 -11.47
C SER A 404 -0.24 8.40 -12.96
N LEU A 405 -0.22 7.39 -13.82
CA LEU A 405 -0.18 7.55 -15.28
C LEU A 405 -1.52 7.40 -15.97
N VAL A 406 -2.40 6.55 -15.44
CA VAL A 406 -3.65 6.18 -16.11
C VAL A 406 -4.83 6.23 -15.16
N ASP A 407 -6.00 6.60 -15.68
CA ASP A 407 -7.23 6.59 -14.90
C ASP A 407 -7.66 5.14 -14.63
N GLY A 408 -7.17 4.60 -13.53
CA GLY A 408 -7.51 3.29 -13.01
C GLY A 408 -7.69 3.40 -11.51
N GLY A 409 -8.94 3.40 -11.05
CA GLY A 409 -9.22 3.29 -9.63
C GLY A 409 -8.55 2.06 -9.02
N LEU A 410 -8.28 2.10 -7.71
CA LEU A 410 -7.90 0.90 -6.98
C LEU A 410 -8.94 -0.18 -7.29
N SER A 411 -8.50 -1.35 -7.79
CA SER A 411 -9.25 -2.56 -7.52
C SER A 411 -9.22 -2.72 -6.01
N ILE A 412 -10.27 -2.26 -5.33
CA ILE A 412 -10.44 -2.48 -3.91
C ILE A 412 -10.57 -4.00 -3.79
N GLU A 413 -9.47 -4.68 -3.50
CA GLU A 413 -9.53 -5.95 -2.81
C GLU A 413 -10.15 -5.63 -1.46
N SER A 414 -11.47 -5.72 -1.39
CA SER A 414 -12.20 -5.63 -0.16
C SER A 414 -11.68 -6.76 0.72
N THR A 415 -10.85 -6.43 1.71
CA THR A 415 -10.53 -7.29 2.85
C THR A 415 -11.80 -7.47 3.68
N VAL A 416 -12.73 -8.25 3.16
CA VAL A 416 -13.78 -8.92 3.93
C VAL A 416 -13.38 -10.38 3.88
N ASP A 417 -13.03 -10.93 5.04
CA ASP A 417 -12.86 -12.38 5.22
C ASP A 417 -14.07 -13.09 4.59
N GLU A 418 -13.85 -13.75 3.45
CA GLU A 418 -14.77 -14.74 2.91
C GLU A 418 -14.05 -16.08 2.95
N MET A 419 -14.53 -16.89 3.89
CA MET A 419 -14.27 -18.31 3.97
C MET A 419 -14.62 -18.96 2.63
N GLU A 420 -13.78 -19.94 2.26
CA GLU A 420 -13.96 -20.85 1.15
C GLU A 420 -15.43 -21.26 0.98
N ASP A 421 -16.03 -20.91 -0.15
CA ASP A 421 -17.12 -21.70 -0.71
C ASP A 421 -16.88 -21.86 -2.22
N ASP A 422 -16.52 -23.08 -2.56
CA ASP A 422 -16.14 -23.54 -3.89
C ASP A 422 -17.43 -23.75 -4.71
N THR A 423 -17.90 -22.70 -5.36
CA THR A 423 -18.92 -22.83 -6.41
C THR A 423 -18.56 -22.00 -7.64
N THR A 424 -18.07 -22.73 -8.63
CA THR A 424 -17.90 -22.35 -10.02
C THR A 424 -19.13 -21.63 -10.59
N THR A 425 -19.02 -20.32 -10.79
CA THR A 425 -19.81 -19.60 -11.79
C THR A 425 -18.88 -18.70 -12.60
N GLY A 426 -18.64 -19.11 -13.84
CA GLY A 426 -17.78 -18.41 -14.78
C GLY A 426 -18.29 -17.01 -15.08
N SER A 427 -17.55 -16.00 -14.68
CA SER A 427 -17.58 -14.68 -15.29
C SER A 427 -16.46 -14.62 -16.33
N GLY A 428 -16.83 -14.69 -17.60
CA GLY A 428 -15.91 -14.59 -18.72
C GLY A 428 -15.07 -13.32 -18.61
N GLY A 429 -13.75 -13.49 -18.56
CA GLY A 429 -12.78 -12.39 -18.54
C GLY A 429 -12.90 -11.53 -19.79
N ALA A 430 -13.64 -10.43 -19.68
CA ALA A 430 -13.49 -9.32 -20.60
C ALA A 430 -12.07 -8.76 -20.42
N GLN A 431 -11.21 -8.93 -21.43
CA GLN A 431 -9.91 -8.29 -21.51
C GLN A 431 -10.09 -6.78 -21.26
N GLN A 432 -9.75 -6.32 -20.05
CA GLN A 432 -9.69 -4.91 -19.73
C GLN A 432 -8.67 -4.27 -20.64
N ARG A 433 -9.20 -3.51 -21.59
CA ARG A 433 -8.44 -2.76 -22.59
C ARG A 433 -7.45 -1.84 -21.88
N ALA A 434 -6.18 -1.87 -22.27
CA ALA A 434 -5.22 -0.89 -21.78
C ALA A 434 -5.74 0.52 -22.15
N PRO A 435 -5.74 1.48 -21.20
CA PRO A 435 -6.18 2.85 -21.48
C PRO A 435 -5.31 3.44 -22.58
N ASP A 436 -5.92 4.14 -23.55
CA ASP A 436 -5.20 4.68 -24.71
C ASP A 436 -4.48 6.00 -24.40
N HIS A 437 -4.84 6.67 -23.30
CA HIS A 437 -4.38 8.01 -22.92
C HIS A 437 -3.90 8.03 -21.47
N VAL A 438 -3.00 8.98 -21.17
CA VAL A 438 -2.56 9.29 -19.81
C VAL A 438 -3.58 10.15 -19.08
N SER A 439 -3.65 10.01 -17.76
CA SER A 439 -4.43 10.90 -16.89
C SER A 439 -3.83 12.31 -16.84
N GLU A 440 -4.55 13.26 -16.25
CA GLU A 440 -4.04 14.63 -16.01
C GLU A 440 -2.74 14.61 -15.20
N LEU A 441 -2.74 13.86 -14.08
CA LEU A 441 -1.53 13.65 -13.28
C LEU A 441 -0.42 13.00 -14.11
N GLY A 442 -0.75 12.00 -14.93
CA GLY A 442 0.22 11.29 -15.77
C GLY A 442 0.91 12.21 -16.76
N ALA A 443 0.16 13.10 -17.41
CA ALA A 443 0.72 14.11 -18.31
C ALA A 443 1.65 15.07 -17.57
N LEU A 444 1.27 15.53 -16.37
CA LEU A 444 2.10 16.41 -15.54
C LEU A 444 3.40 15.73 -15.09
N VAL A 445 3.33 14.46 -14.65
CA VAL A 445 4.49 13.67 -14.21
C VAL A 445 5.46 13.44 -15.35
N LEU A 446 4.97 13.03 -16.52
CA LEU A 446 5.82 12.77 -17.70
C LEU A 446 6.46 14.04 -18.26
N ALA A 447 5.86 15.21 -18.01
CA ALA A 447 6.44 16.50 -18.35
C ALA A 447 7.58 16.93 -17.42
N GLN A 448 7.74 16.32 -16.23
CA GLN A 448 8.78 16.69 -15.28
C GLN A 448 10.19 16.29 -15.74
N PRO A 449 11.23 17.11 -15.49
CA PRO A 449 12.61 16.81 -15.91
C PRO A 449 13.20 15.54 -15.31
N CYS A 450 12.93 15.28 -14.03
CA CYS A 450 13.51 14.15 -13.31
C CYS A 450 12.54 12.97 -13.23
N ALA A 451 11.30 13.22 -12.77
CA ALA A 451 10.30 12.15 -12.63
C ALA A 451 9.89 11.53 -13.97
N GLY A 452 9.71 12.33 -15.02
CA GLY A 452 9.20 11.86 -16.31
C GLY A 452 10.07 10.76 -16.93
N PRO A 453 11.38 10.99 -17.14
CA PRO A 453 12.30 9.95 -17.60
C PRO A 453 12.36 8.75 -16.65
N ALA A 454 12.39 8.99 -15.33
CA ALA A 454 12.45 7.91 -14.35
C ALA A 454 11.25 6.95 -14.44
N VAL A 455 10.04 7.51 -14.56
CA VAL A 455 8.80 6.75 -14.71
C VAL A 455 8.78 6.01 -16.05
N LEU A 456 9.13 6.68 -17.15
CA LEU A 456 9.16 6.06 -18.48
C LEU A 456 10.13 4.88 -18.53
N TYR A 457 11.36 5.07 -18.07
CA TYR A 457 12.37 4.01 -18.07
C TYR A 457 12.00 2.87 -17.11
N THR A 458 11.37 3.16 -15.97
CA THR A 458 10.89 2.10 -15.06
C THR A 458 9.86 1.21 -15.76
N VAL A 459 8.89 1.82 -16.45
CA VAL A 459 7.87 1.06 -17.20
C VAL A 459 8.49 0.24 -18.33
N ILE A 460 9.45 0.82 -19.08
CA ILE A 460 10.15 0.11 -20.16
C ILE A 460 10.99 -1.05 -19.60
N ARG A 461 11.75 -0.84 -18.53
CA ARG A 461 12.57 -1.88 -17.89
C ARG A 461 11.72 -2.99 -17.28
N ALA A 462 10.55 -2.68 -16.75
CA ALA A 462 9.62 -3.67 -16.22
C ALA A 462 9.15 -4.69 -17.28
N LEU A 463 9.20 -4.35 -18.57
CA LEU A 463 8.92 -5.30 -19.64
C LEU A 463 10.00 -6.40 -19.72
N THR A 464 11.24 -6.05 -19.38
CA THR A 464 12.44 -6.88 -19.60
C THR A 464 13.01 -7.52 -18.34
N TRP A 465 12.55 -7.11 -17.15
CA TRP A 465 12.91 -7.80 -15.91
C TRP A 465 12.32 -9.21 -15.91
N ASN A 466 13.03 -10.17 -15.29
CA ASN A 466 12.68 -11.59 -15.34
C ASN A 466 11.46 -11.95 -14.47
N ASP A 467 10.34 -11.25 -14.65
CA ASP A 467 9.08 -11.39 -13.93
C ASP A 467 7.88 -11.19 -14.87
N SER A 468 7.38 -12.31 -15.41
CA SER A 468 6.33 -12.27 -16.44
C SER A 468 5.04 -11.54 -16.01
N PRO A 469 4.61 -11.51 -14.73
CA PRO A 469 3.46 -10.69 -14.34
C PRO A 469 3.77 -9.20 -14.27
N SER A 470 5.00 -8.80 -13.88
CA SER A 470 5.42 -7.39 -13.95
C SER A 470 5.53 -6.93 -15.40
N SER A 471 6.07 -7.77 -16.29
CA SER A 471 6.09 -7.49 -17.74
C SER A 471 4.69 -7.27 -18.29
N LEU A 472 3.75 -8.17 -17.97
CA LEU A 472 2.35 -8.04 -18.38
C LEU A 472 1.72 -6.74 -17.86
N ARG A 473 1.94 -6.36 -16.60
CA ARG A 473 1.48 -5.06 -16.05
C ARG A 473 2.14 -3.89 -16.77
N GLY A 474 3.44 -3.98 -17.06
CA GLY A 474 4.20 -2.99 -17.81
C GLY A 474 3.60 -2.73 -19.20
N THR A 475 3.09 -3.76 -19.89
CA THR A 475 2.48 -3.58 -21.21
C THR A 475 1.27 -2.63 -21.20
N ALA A 476 0.50 -2.62 -20.11
CA ALA A 476 -0.66 -1.75 -19.95
C ALA A 476 -0.27 -0.27 -19.71
N LEU A 477 0.97 -0.01 -19.28
CA LEU A 477 1.48 1.32 -18.95
C LEU A 477 2.40 1.89 -20.04
N ALA A 478 3.10 1.02 -20.77
CA ALA A 478 4.17 1.42 -21.70
C ALA A 478 3.67 2.34 -22.81
N LEU A 479 2.55 2.01 -23.46
CA LEU A 479 2.03 2.80 -24.57
C LEU A 479 1.51 4.18 -24.12
N PRO A 480 0.67 4.30 -23.05
CA PRO A 480 0.30 5.60 -22.49
C PRO A 480 1.52 6.43 -22.07
N ALA A 481 2.47 5.84 -21.34
CA ALA A 481 3.67 6.53 -20.89
C ALA A 481 4.49 7.09 -22.06
N LEU A 482 4.68 6.28 -23.10
CA LEU A 482 5.40 6.69 -24.29
C LEU A 482 4.68 7.81 -25.07
N ARG A 483 3.35 7.72 -25.24
CA ARG A 483 2.55 8.78 -25.87
C ARG A 483 2.59 10.08 -25.07
N GLY A 484 2.46 10.02 -23.75
CA GLY A 484 2.55 11.19 -22.88
C GLY A 484 3.93 11.84 -22.92
N ALA A 485 5.00 11.03 -22.88
CA ALA A 485 6.37 11.51 -23.01
C ALA A 485 6.65 12.13 -24.39
N LEU A 486 6.11 11.55 -25.47
CA LEU A 486 6.17 12.12 -26.82
C LEU A 486 5.48 13.50 -26.88
N ALA A 487 4.27 13.59 -26.34
CA ALA A 487 3.51 14.85 -26.30
C ALA A 487 4.24 15.92 -25.48
N ALA A 488 4.96 15.53 -24.44
CA ALA A 488 5.81 16.41 -23.63
C ALA A 488 7.19 16.72 -24.27
N GLY A 489 7.49 16.22 -25.47
CA GLY A 489 8.76 16.43 -26.15
C GLY A 489 9.96 15.76 -25.45
N ARG A 490 9.72 14.69 -24.69
CA ARG A 490 10.71 13.98 -23.86
C ARG A 490 11.28 12.71 -24.50
N VAL A 491 10.91 12.41 -25.73
CA VAL A 491 11.34 11.21 -26.45
C VAL A 491 12.13 11.63 -27.68
N GLY A 492 13.40 11.24 -27.73
CA GLY A 492 14.25 11.35 -28.90
C GLY A 492 14.38 10.01 -29.64
N ALA A 493 15.24 9.99 -30.66
CA ALA A 493 15.48 8.80 -31.46
C ALA A 493 16.09 7.64 -30.64
N GLY A 494 16.91 7.95 -29.63
CA GLY A 494 17.51 6.96 -28.75
C GLY A 494 16.47 6.24 -27.89
N GLU A 495 15.58 7.01 -27.25
CA GLU A 495 14.49 6.50 -26.43
C GLU A 495 13.48 5.71 -27.27
N ALA A 496 13.18 6.18 -28.49
CA ALA A 496 12.31 5.49 -29.43
C ALA A 496 12.87 4.10 -29.82
N ASN A 497 14.15 4.04 -30.18
CA ASN A 497 14.83 2.77 -30.50
C ASN A 497 14.90 1.85 -29.27
N GLY A 498 15.22 2.40 -28.10
CA GLY A 498 15.29 1.67 -26.84
C GLY A 498 13.94 1.08 -26.43
N ALA A 499 12.85 1.82 -26.58
CA ALA A 499 11.50 1.34 -26.28
C ALA A 499 11.11 0.14 -27.16
N LEU A 500 11.31 0.22 -28.48
CA LEU A 500 11.02 -0.91 -29.37
C LEU A 500 11.93 -2.12 -29.06
N THR A 501 13.21 -1.86 -28.81
CA THR A 501 14.17 -2.91 -28.45
C THR A 501 13.75 -3.63 -27.18
N ALA A 502 13.31 -2.91 -26.15
CA ALA A 502 12.83 -3.48 -24.90
C ALA A 502 11.58 -4.35 -25.10
N VAL A 503 10.64 -3.94 -25.94
CA VAL A 503 9.45 -4.75 -26.26
C VAL A 503 9.84 -6.06 -26.97
N LEU A 504 10.79 -6.01 -27.90
CA LEU A 504 11.29 -7.20 -28.59
C LEU A 504 12.07 -8.13 -27.65
N GLN A 505 12.89 -7.58 -26.76
CA GLN A 505 13.59 -8.34 -25.72
C GLN A 505 12.60 -9.02 -24.76
N ALA A 506 11.55 -8.31 -24.36
CA ALA A 506 10.48 -8.85 -23.54
C ALA A 506 9.72 -9.99 -24.25
N LEU A 507 9.47 -9.87 -25.57
CA LEU A 507 8.88 -10.95 -26.37
C LEU A 507 9.76 -12.19 -26.35
N ARG A 508 11.08 -12.04 -26.44
CA ARG A 508 12.02 -13.16 -26.35
C ARG A 508 12.03 -13.78 -24.94
N LEU A 509 11.94 -12.96 -23.89
CA LEU A 509 12.05 -13.42 -22.50
C LEU A 509 10.76 -14.04 -21.95
N HIS A 510 9.59 -13.56 -22.38
CA HIS A 510 8.29 -13.93 -21.81
C HIS A 510 7.30 -14.48 -22.83
N GLY A 511 7.68 -14.55 -24.11
CA GLY A 511 6.82 -14.98 -25.21
C GLY A 511 6.35 -16.43 -25.15
N GLN A 512 6.93 -17.24 -24.25
CA GLN A 512 6.45 -18.57 -23.89
C GLN A 512 5.10 -18.54 -23.15
N HIS A 513 4.72 -17.41 -22.56
CA HIS A 513 3.42 -17.24 -21.91
C HIS A 513 2.43 -16.55 -22.87
N ASP A 514 1.32 -17.21 -23.20
CA ASP A 514 0.33 -16.72 -24.16
C ASP A 514 -0.16 -15.28 -23.88
N ALA A 515 -0.44 -14.97 -22.61
CA ALA A 515 -0.89 -13.64 -22.20
C ALA A 515 0.16 -12.56 -22.47
N ASN A 516 1.43 -12.83 -22.17
CA ASN A 516 2.54 -11.92 -22.43
C ASN A 516 2.79 -11.79 -23.93
N GLN A 517 2.85 -12.91 -24.67
CA GLN A 517 3.04 -12.89 -26.12
C GLN A 517 1.97 -12.03 -26.80
N ALA A 518 0.69 -12.23 -26.47
CA ALA A 518 -0.40 -11.46 -27.05
C ALA A 518 -0.31 -9.96 -26.73
N ALA A 519 -0.03 -9.61 -25.47
CA ALA A 519 0.08 -8.22 -25.02
C ALA A 519 1.31 -7.51 -25.59
N LEU A 520 2.47 -8.18 -25.63
CA LEU A 520 3.71 -7.62 -26.14
C LEU A 520 3.71 -7.49 -27.67
N LEU A 521 3.11 -8.42 -28.41
CA LEU A 521 2.92 -8.26 -29.87
C LEU A 521 2.01 -7.07 -30.18
N ALA A 522 0.93 -6.91 -29.40
CA ALA A 522 0.05 -5.75 -29.50
C ALA A 522 0.80 -4.44 -29.19
N LEU A 523 1.64 -4.43 -28.15
CA LEU A 523 2.45 -3.29 -27.78
C LEU A 523 3.50 -2.97 -28.85
N ALA A 524 4.15 -3.97 -29.44
CA ALA A 524 5.19 -3.81 -30.45
C ALA A 524 4.64 -3.14 -31.71
N VAL A 525 3.49 -3.61 -32.21
CA VAL A 525 2.78 -3.00 -33.35
C VAL A 525 2.45 -1.54 -33.06
N GLN A 526 1.86 -1.24 -31.91
CA GLN A 526 1.44 0.12 -31.56
C GLN A 526 2.63 1.06 -31.32
N THR A 527 3.70 0.56 -30.68
CA THR A 527 4.94 1.30 -30.45
C THR A 527 5.58 1.68 -31.78
N TYR A 528 5.69 0.73 -32.70
CA TYR A 528 6.22 0.99 -34.04
C TYR A 528 5.32 1.95 -34.82
N GLU A 529 3.99 1.77 -34.77
CA GLU A 529 3.01 2.64 -35.45
C GLU A 529 3.11 4.11 -35.02
N ILE A 530 3.28 4.39 -33.72
CA ILE A 530 3.37 5.78 -33.22
C ILE A 530 4.76 6.39 -33.41
N LEU A 531 5.83 5.59 -33.35
CA LEU A 531 7.21 6.09 -33.40
C LEU A 531 7.75 6.20 -34.82
N ARG A 532 7.40 5.27 -35.72
CA ARG A 532 7.96 5.18 -37.08
C ARG A 532 7.79 6.46 -37.92
N PRO A 533 6.66 7.19 -37.86
CA PRO A 533 6.50 8.45 -38.59
C PRO A 533 7.40 9.58 -38.07
N LEU A 534 7.72 9.57 -36.77
CA LEU A 534 8.51 10.60 -36.09
C LEU A 534 10.01 10.28 -36.10
N PHE A 535 10.36 8.99 -36.04
CA PHE A 535 11.73 8.48 -35.98
C PHE A 535 11.95 7.42 -37.05
N PRO A 536 12.23 7.81 -38.31
CA PRO A 536 12.33 6.85 -39.41
C PRO A 536 13.42 5.79 -39.23
N GLY A 537 14.46 6.08 -38.45
CA GLY A 537 15.55 5.15 -38.15
C GLY A 537 15.13 3.91 -37.35
N ILE A 538 13.95 3.91 -36.72
CA ILE A 538 13.49 2.81 -35.84
C ILE A 538 13.33 1.48 -36.58
N VAL A 539 13.13 1.50 -37.90
CA VAL A 539 13.10 0.28 -38.75
C VAL A 539 14.40 -0.52 -38.67
N ALA A 540 15.53 0.13 -38.35
CA ALA A 540 16.80 -0.56 -38.17
C ALA A 540 16.76 -1.57 -37.01
N VAL A 541 15.96 -1.32 -35.99
CA VAL A 541 15.76 -2.25 -34.86
C VAL A 541 15.10 -3.55 -35.34
N LEU A 542 14.11 -3.47 -36.22
CA LEU A 542 13.47 -4.67 -36.79
C LEU A 542 14.38 -5.41 -37.78
N ARG A 543 15.18 -4.66 -38.56
CA ARG A 543 16.17 -5.27 -39.48
C ARG A 543 17.31 -6.00 -38.77
N ALA A 544 17.53 -5.70 -37.48
CA ALA A 544 18.55 -6.36 -36.68
C ALA A 544 18.11 -7.74 -36.16
N ILE A 545 16.82 -8.10 -36.31
CA ILE A 545 16.33 -9.43 -35.97
C ILE A 545 16.88 -10.44 -37.01
N PRO A 546 17.43 -11.59 -36.59
CA PRO A 546 17.92 -12.61 -37.52
C PRO A 546 16.84 -13.10 -38.49
N ASP A 547 17.23 -13.42 -39.72
CA ASP A 547 16.37 -14.05 -40.74
C ASP A 547 15.09 -13.28 -41.16
N VAL A 548 15.04 -11.96 -40.92
CA VAL A 548 13.90 -11.13 -41.33
C VAL A 548 13.86 -10.89 -42.85
N ASP A 549 12.72 -11.22 -43.47
CA ASP A 549 12.43 -10.90 -44.87
C ASP A 549 12.16 -9.40 -45.05
N ALA A 550 12.97 -8.76 -45.91
CA ALA A 550 12.80 -7.35 -46.28
C ALA A 550 11.42 -7.06 -46.90
N HIS A 551 10.80 -8.04 -47.56
CA HIS A 551 9.46 -7.91 -48.12
C HIS A 551 8.38 -7.83 -47.03
N ASP A 552 8.52 -8.60 -45.95
CA ASP A 552 7.57 -8.56 -44.83
C ASP A 552 7.65 -7.23 -44.06
N LEU A 553 8.86 -6.68 -43.89
CA LEU A 553 9.06 -5.33 -43.34
C LEU A 553 8.41 -4.26 -44.21
N HIS A 554 8.59 -4.34 -45.53
CA HIS A 554 7.96 -3.41 -46.46
C HIS A 554 6.43 -3.48 -46.39
N ARG A 555 5.87 -4.69 -46.34
CA ARG A 555 4.43 -4.91 -46.16
C ARG A 555 3.91 -4.36 -44.83
N LEU A 556 4.71 -4.45 -43.77
CA LEU A 556 4.35 -3.89 -42.47
C LEU A 556 4.28 -2.36 -42.54
N ASP A 557 5.31 -1.72 -43.12
CA ASP A 557 5.34 -0.26 -43.32
C ASP A 557 4.17 0.21 -44.20
N GLU A 558 3.86 -0.47 -45.31
CA GLU A 558 2.70 -0.15 -46.16
C GLU A 558 1.37 -0.24 -45.39
N LYS A 559 1.15 -1.31 -44.62
CA LYS A 559 -0.08 -1.51 -43.83
C LYS A 559 -0.22 -0.53 -42.67
N LEU A 560 0.88 -0.02 -42.13
CA LEU A 560 0.84 0.97 -41.06
C LEU A 560 0.65 2.39 -41.60
N ASN A 561 1.19 2.67 -42.79
CA ASN A 561 1.00 3.94 -43.47
C ASN A 561 -0.40 4.07 -44.11
N SER A 562 -1.05 2.95 -44.47
CA SER A 562 -2.42 2.96 -45.00
C SER A 562 -3.41 3.46 -43.93
N HIS A 563 -3.95 4.67 -44.11
CA HIS A 563 -4.93 5.28 -43.21
C HIS A 563 -6.23 4.46 -43.20
N ASN A 564 -6.44 3.65 -42.16
CA ASN A 564 -7.73 3.05 -41.90
C ASN A 564 -8.62 4.08 -41.18
N THR A 565 -9.69 4.51 -41.83
CA THR A 565 -10.70 5.47 -41.33
C THR A 565 -11.60 4.96 -40.20
N LYS A 566 -11.28 3.81 -39.58
CA LYS A 566 -12.02 3.27 -38.43
C LYS A 566 -11.09 3.10 -37.22
N PRO A 567 -11.43 3.66 -36.05
CA PRO A 567 -10.62 3.48 -34.87
C PRO A 567 -10.89 2.10 -34.23
N SER A 568 -9.82 1.55 -33.63
CA SER A 568 -9.89 0.79 -32.38
C SER A 568 -9.94 -0.76 -32.41
N LYS A 569 -9.40 -1.43 -33.43
CA LYS A 569 -8.86 -2.79 -33.22
C LYS A 569 -7.47 -2.86 -33.80
N ILE A 570 -6.49 -3.31 -33.01
CA ILE A 570 -5.18 -3.69 -33.57
C ILE A 570 -5.49 -4.74 -34.63
N ASP A 571 -5.25 -4.37 -35.88
CA ASP A 571 -5.54 -5.23 -37.02
C ASP A 571 -4.84 -6.57 -36.78
N LYS A 572 -5.65 -7.65 -36.76
CA LYS A 572 -5.13 -9.01 -36.60
C LYS A 572 -4.05 -9.28 -37.65
N SER A 573 -4.22 -8.73 -38.85
CA SER A 573 -3.24 -8.84 -39.94
C SER A 573 -1.91 -8.13 -39.65
N LYS A 574 -1.92 -7.02 -38.89
CA LYS A 574 -0.70 -6.32 -38.45
C LYS A 574 0.02 -7.14 -37.38
N ARG A 575 -0.71 -7.71 -36.42
CA ARG A 575 -0.14 -8.57 -35.37
C ARG A 575 0.44 -9.87 -35.92
N ASP A 576 -0.28 -10.53 -36.82
CA ASP A 576 0.20 -11.78 -37.43
C ASP A 576 1.46 -11.55 -38.27
N LEU A 577 1.54 -10.40 -38.98
CA LEU A 577 2.73 -10.00 -39.72
C LEU A 577 3.90 -9.67 -38.80
N PHE A 578 3.65 -8.92 -37.72
CA PHE A 578 4.68 -8.63 -36.72
C PHE A 578 5.18 -9.90 -36.05
N LYS A 579 4.26 -10.83 -35.71
CA LYS A 579 4.59 -12.14 -35.16
C LYS A 579 5.52 -12.90 -36.09
N LYS A 580 5.24 -12.92 -37.40
CA LYS A 580 6.10 -13.54 -38.43
C LYS A 580 7.51 -12.91 -38.48
N ILE A 581 7.61 -11.59 -38.31
CA ILE A 581 8.89 -10.87 -38.31
C ILE A 581 9.70 -11.17 -37.04
N THR A 582 9.03 -11.43 -35.91
CA THR A 582 9.68 -11.63 -34.60
C THR A 582 9.82 -13.09 -34.17
N SER A 583 9.27 -14.02 -34.96
CA SER A 583 9.37 -15.48 -34.77
C SER A 583 10.56 -16.01 -35.52
#